data_AF-A0A538GDS7-F1
#
_entry.id   AF-A0A538GDS7-F1
#
_cell.length_a   1.000
_cell.length_b   1.000
_cell.length_c   1.000
_cell.angle_alpha   90.00
_cell.angle_beta   90.00
_cell.angle_gamma   90.00
#
_symmetry.space_group_name_H-M   'P 1'
#
loop_
_entity.id
_entity.type
_entity.pdbx_description
1 polymer ?
#
loop_
_entity_poly.entity_id
_entity_poly.type
_entity_poly.pdbx_seq_one_letter_code
_entity_poly.pdbx_strand_id
1 'polypeptide(L)'
;MPTRKQRRRALKERRHEYETVWVDSEGNELEEPPEEAAAAPERNDRPKRDGTKPKAKTTQQRGGRQVRVPPQPSWRRAVKRGGLFGVVIFAVFAILGSKNGQHNYSAAILFGVIYTVVFIPFTFMLDRFAYNRWQRRAEHQGQKPSAKKR
;
A
#
# COMPACT_ATOMS: atom_id res chain seq x y z
N MET A 1 -26.09 2.71 20.61
CA MET A 1 -25.13 1.59 20.44
C MET A 1 -24.01 2.00 19.47
N PRO A 2 -22.72 1.90 19.84
CA PRO A 2 -21.61 2.21 18.93
C PRO A 2 -21.53 1.20 17.77
N THR A 3 -21.25 1.69 16.56
CA THR A 3 -21.14 0.87 15.34
C THR A 3 -19.93 -0.08 15.39
N ARG A 4 -19.95 -1.17 14.61
CA ARG A 4 -18.81 -2.12 14.50
C ARG A 4 -17.47 -1.42 14.24
N LYS A 5 -17.48 -0.33 13.45
CA LYS A 5 -16.28 0.44 13.10
C LYS A 5 -15.76 1.28 14.27
N GLN A 6 -16.66 1.86 15.08
CA GLN A 6 -16.30 2.61 16.29
C GLN A 6 -15.69 1.70 17.35
N ARG A 7 -16.28 0.51 17.56
CA ARG A 7 -15.73 -0.51 18.49
C ARG A 7 -14.32 -0.94 18.10
N ARG A 8 -14.07 -1.19 16.81
CA ARG A 8 -12.73 -1.58 16.31
C ARG A 8 -11.69 -0.47 16.46
N ARG A 9 -12.10 0.81 16.44
CA ARG A 9 -11.20 1.94 16.65
C ARG A 9 -10.85 2.09 18.13
N ALA A 10 -11.85 2.02 19.01
CA ALA A 10 -11.65 2.02 20.46
C ALA A 10 -10.73 0.88 20.91
N LEU A 11 -10.93 -0.34 20.38
CA LEU A 11 -10.06 -1.49 20.63
C LEU A 11 -8.61 -1.32 20.12
N LYS A 12 -8.35 -0.43 19.17
CA LYS A 12 -6.99 -0.12 18.72
C LYS A 12 -6.33 0.94 19.59
N GLU A 13 -7.10 1.93 20.04
CA GLU A 13 -6.61 2.96 20.96
C GLU A 13 -6.26 2.34 22.33
N ARG A 14 -7.13 1.45 22.83
CA ARG A 14 -6.92 0.65 24.05
C ARG A 14 -5.72 -0.31 24.02
N ARG A 15 -5.20 -0.66 22.83
CA ARG A 15 -4.02 -1.55 22.72
C ARG A 15 -2.70 -0.87 23.06
N HIS A 16 -2.69 0.45 23.15
CA HIS A 16 -1.49 1.25 23.40
C HIS A 16 -1.54 1.94 24.77
N GLU A 17 -2.49 1.54 25.62
CA GLU A 17 -2.49 1.84 27.05
C GLU A 17 -1.50 0.86 27.71
N TYR A 18 -0.19 1.13 27.60
CA TYR A 18 0.82 0.41 28.38
C TYR A 18 1.05 1.15 29.70
N GLU A 19 1.05 0.42 30.80
CA GLU A 19 1.48 0.90 32.10
C GLU A 19 3.01 1.02 32.10
N THR A 20 3.53 2.16 32.53
CA THR A 20 4.98 2.39 32.57
C THR A 20 5.53 1.78 33.84
N VAL A 21 6.15 0.60 33.74
CA VAL A 21 6.78 -0.10 34.86
C VAL A 21 8.27 0.24 34.88
N TRP A 22 8.75 0.77 36.00
CA TRP A 22 10.17 1.01 36.24
C TRP A 22 10.78 -0.24 36.87
N VAL A 23 11.91 -0.69 36.34
CA VAL A 23 12.59 -1.92 36.77
C VAL A 23 14.01 -1.57 37.21
N ASP A 24 14.47 -2.11 38.33
CA ASP A 24 15.84 -1.94 38.83
C ASP A 24 16.87 -2.78 38.07
N SER A 25 18.14 -2.65 38.44
CA SER A 25 19.26 -3.39 37.85
C SER A 25 19.22 -4.90 38.09
N GLU A 26 18.37 -5.38 39.01
CA GLU A 26 18.21 -6.80 39.36
C GLU A 26 16.92 -7.40 38.80
N GLY A 27 16.07 -6.58 38.16
CA GLY A 27 14.87 -7.03 37.46
C GLY A 27 13.57 -6.98 38.27
N ASN A 28 13.56 -6.33 39.44
CA ASN A 28 12.35 -6.15 40.25
C ASN A 28 11.59 -4.86 39.86
N GLU A 29 10.26 -4.95 39.85
CA GLU A 29 9.36 -3.82 39.58
C GLU A 29 9.35 -2.86 40.78
N LEU A 30 9.67 -1.59 40.56
CA LEU A 30 9.60 -0.53 41.57
C LEU A 30 8.26 0.21 41.47
N GLU A 31 7.52 0.27 42.59
CA GLU A 31 6.30 1.09 42.70
C GLU A 31 6.62 2.61 42.68
N GLU A 32 7.85 3.00 42.99
CA GLU A 32 8.30 4.40 43.01
C GLU A 32 9.43 4.65 41.98
N PRO A 33 9.33 5.70 41.14
CA PRO A 33 10.38 6.02 40.19
C PRO A 33 11.68 6.40 40.93
N PRO A 34 12.85 5.87 40.50
CA PRO A 34 14.13 6.12 41.17
C PRO A 34 14.47 7.61 41.18
N GLU A 35 14.97 8.12 42.32
CA GLU A 35 15.23 9.56 42.55
C GLU A 35 16.18 10.21 41.51
N GLU A 36 17.01 9.42 40.82
CA GLU A 36 17.85 9.90 39.72
C GLU A 36 17.05 10.28 38.45
N ALA A 37 15.86 9.71 38.24
CA ALA A 37 14.93 10.12 37.18
C ALA A 37 14.07 11.33 37.57
N ALA A 38 13.93 11.63 38.85
CA ALA A 38 13.25 12.83 39.35
C ALA A 38 14.11 14.10 39.22
N ALA A 39 15.44 13.96 39.10
CA ALA A 39 16.38 15.08 38.94
C ALA A 39 16.75 15.38 37.47
N ALA A 40 16.29 14.58 36.51
CA ALA A 40 16.42 14.92 35.09
C ALA A 40 15.34 15.93 34.71
N PRO A 41 15.68 17.13 34.18
CA PRO A 41 14.68 18.14 33.87
C PRO A 41 13.69 17.61 32.84
N GLU A 42 12.41 17.69 33.18
CA GLU A 42 11.26 17.47 32.31
C GLU A 42 11.44 18.21 30.98
N ARG A 43 11.98 17.51 29.98
CA ARG A 43 12.01 18.00 28.60
C ARG A 43 10.63 17.77 27.97
N ASN A 44 9.58 18.39 28.51
CA ASN A 44 8.45 18.83 27.69
C ASN A 44 7.47 19.82 28.35
N ASP A 45 7.96 20.76 29.14
CA ASP A 45 7.19 21.99 29.34
C ASP A 45 7.31 22.89 28.11
N ARG A 46 6.32 22.80 27.23
CA ARG A 46 5.95 23.90 26.33
C ARG A 46 4.58 24.43 26.72
N PRO A 47 4.42 25.76 26.77
CA PRO A 47 3.35 26.43 27.50
C PRO A 47 1.97 26.13 26.92
N LYS A 48 1.03 25.87 27.84
CA LYS A 48 -0.42 25.84 27.63
C LYS A 48 -0.86 27.21 27.09
N ARG A 49 -0.97 27.33 25.76
CA ARG A 49 -1.57 28.50 25.13
C ARG A 49 -3.08 28.32 25.12
N ASP A 50 -3.73 29.01 26.04
CA ASP A 50 -5.19 29.18 26.05
C ASP A 50 -5.70 29.69 24.69
N GLY A 51 -6.87 29.19 24.31
CA GLY A 51 -7.71 29.78 23.28
C GLY A 51 -7.32 29.50 21.83
N THR A 52 -7.41 28.26 21.36
CA THR A 52 -7.72 28.02 19.94
C THR A 52 -8.48 26.71 19.77
N LYS A 53 -9.66 26.80 19.12
CA LYS A 53 -10.58 25.71 18.74
C LYS A 53 -9.83 24.44 18.35
N PRO A 54 -10.33 23.22 18.69
CA PRO A 54 -9.65 21.97 18.39
C PRO A 54 -9.41 21.90 16.89
N LYS A 55 -8.15 22.10 16.49
CA LYS A 55 -7.71 21.96 15.11
C LYS A 55 -7.91 20.50 14.79
N ALA A 56 -9.00 20.20 14.10
CA ALA A 56 -9.34 18.86 13.64
C ALA A 56 -8.05 18.24 13.10
N LYS A 57 -7.61 17.14 13.73
CA LYS A 57 -6.48 16.34 13.24
C LYS A 57 -6.81 16.05 11.79
N THR A 58 -6.18 16.82 10.90
CA THR A 58 -6.26 16.59 9.47
C THR A 58 -5.57 15.26 9.33
N THR A 59 -6.39 14.20 9.30
CA THR A 59 -5.97 12.88 8.87
C THR A 59 -5.24 13.16 7.59
N GLN A 60 -3.92 13.02 7.60
CA GLN A 60 -3.05 13.35 6.49
C GLN A 60 -3.54 12.47 5.35
N GLN A 61 -4.43 13.03 4.54
CA GLN A 61 -5.14 12.30 3.52
C GLN A 61 -4.05 12.03 2.51
N ARG A 62 -3.56 10.80 2.51
CA ARG A 62 -2.62 10.25 1.53
C ARG A 62 -3.31 10.14 0.17
N GLY A 63 -3.95 11.23 -0.25
CA GLY A 63 -4.82 11.40 -1.40
C GLY A 63 -4.46 12.66 -2.19
N GLY A 64 -3.22 13.14 -2.05
CA GLY A 64 -2.65 14.23 -2.84
C GLY A 64 -1.69 13.76 -3.94
N ARG A 65 -1.45 12.46 -4.11
CA ARG A 65 -0.74 12.00 -5.31
C ARG A 65 -1.72 12.14 -6.46
N GLN A 66 -1.51 13.13 -7.34
CA GLN A 66 -2.21 13.26 -8.61
C GLN A 66 -2.41 11.85 -9.15
N VAL A 67 -3.67 11.42 -9.22
CA VAL A 67 -4.01 10.08 -9.65
C VAL A 67 -3.61 10.02 -11.10
N ARG A 68 -2.39 9.56 -11.37
CA ARG A 68 -1.79 9.51 -12.71
C ARG A 68 -2.81 8.83 -13.59
N VAL A 69 -3.32 9.57 -14.58
CA VAL A 69 -4.35 9.06 -15.49
C VAL A 69 -3.79 7.79 -16.11
N PRO A 70 -4.40 6.62 -15.86
CA PRO A 70 -3.96 5.40 -16.51
C PRO A 70 -4.19 5.62 -18.01
N PRO A 71 -3.17 5.39 -18.85
CA PRO A 71 -3.33 5.50 -20.28
C PRO A 71 -4.42 4.54 -20.75
N GLN A 72 -5.11 4.93 -21.82
CA GLN A 72 -6.28 4.20 -22.31
C GLN A 72 -5.91 2.76 -22.69
N PRO A 73 -6.77 1.77 -22.38
CA PRO A 73 -6.52 0.38 -22.73
C PRO A 73 -6.41 0.24 -24.24
N SER A 74 -5.26 -0.22 -24.74
CA SER A 74 -5.01 -0.38 -26.17
C SER A 74 -4.38 -1.75 -26.46
N TRP A 75 -4.86 -2.37 -27.54
CA TRP A 75 -4.34 -3.65 -28.03
C TRP A 75 -2.85 -3.58 -28.37
N ARG A 76 -2.38 -2.44 -28.92
CA ARG A 76 -0.95 -2.18 -29.14
C ARG A 76 -0.11 -2.34 -27.87
N ARG A 77 -0.64 -1.93 -26.71
CA ARG A 77 0.08 -2.03 -25.44
C ARG A 77 0.04 -3.44 -24.87
N ALA A 78 -1.10 -4.12 -24.98
CA ALA A 78 -1.24 -5.52 -24.60
C ALA A 78 -0.27 -6.40 -25.39
N VAL A 79 -0.15 -6.19 -26.71
CA VAL A 79 0.82 -6.91 -27.56
C VAL A 79 2.26 -6.60 -27.17
N LYS A 80 2.63 -5.33 -26.92
CA LYS A 80 4.00 -4.99 -26.50
C LYS A 80 4.39 -5.62 -25.15
N ARG A 81 3.48 -5.59 -24.17
CA ARG A 81 3.70 -6.19 -22.85
C ARG A 81 3.65 -7.71 -22.88
N GLY A 82 2.71 -8.26 -23.64
CA GLY A 82 2.58 -9.69 -23.89
C GLY A 82 3.82 -10.24 -24.58
N GLY A 83 4.33 -9.55 -25.61
CA GLY A 83 5.57 -9.92 -26.29
C GLY A 83 6.79 -9.93 -25.36
N LEU A 84 6.91 -8.94 -24.47
CA LEU A 84 7.99 -8.95 -23.45
C LEU A 84 7.88 -10.16 -22.52
N PHE A 85 6.67 -10.50 -22.07
CA PHE A 85 6.43 -11.71 -21.29
C PHE A 85 6.74 -12.97 -22.08
N GLY A 86 6.41 -13.01 -23.36
CA GLY A 86 6.71 -14.12 -24.26
C GLY A 86 8.20 -14.40 -24.39
N VAL A 87 9.02 -13.35 -24.50
CA VAL A 87 10.49 -13.48 -24.52
C VAL A 87 11.00 -14.10 -23.20
N VAL A 88 10.46 -13.67 -22.06
CA VAL A 88 10.83 -14.22 -20.75
C VAL A 88 10.42 -15.69 -20.64
N ILE A 89 9.19 -16.04 -21.02
CA ILE A 89 8.69 -17.41 -21.00
C ILE A 89 9.52 -18.31 -21.92
N PHE A 90 9.82 -17.85 -23.12
CA PHE A 90 10.70 -18.56 -24.05
C PHE A 90 12.08 -18.81 -23.43
N ALA A 91 12.70 -17.79 -22.82
CA ALA A 91 14.00 -17.94 -22.17
C ALA A 91 13.96 -18.98 -21.05
N VAL A 92 12.90 -18.98 -20.23
CA VAL A 92 12.69 -19.97 -19.17
C VAL A 92 12.61 -21.38 -19.74
N PHE A 93 11.80 -21.62 -20.79
CA PHE A 93 11.67 -22.93 -21.42
C PHE A 93 12.94 -23.37 -22.15
N ALA A 94 13.66 -22.44 -22.78
CA ALA A 94 14.93 -22.72 -23.44
C ALA A 94 16.01 -23.14 -22.44
N ILE A 95 16.11 -22.46 -21.30
CA ILE A 95 17.07 -22.81 -20.22
C ILE A 95 16.66 -24.13 -19.56
N LEU A 96 15.38 -24.34 -19.31
CA LEU A 96 14.89 -25.57 -18.69
C LEU A 96 15.07 -26.79 -19.59
N GLY A 97 14.83 -26.65 -20.90
CA GLY A 97 15.12 -27.70 -21.89
C GLY A 97 16.61 -28.02 -21.96
N SER A 98 17.46 -26.99 -21.95
CA SER A 98 18.93 -27.17 -21.94
C SER A 98 19.43 -27.93 -20.71
N LYS A 99 18.79 -27.77 -19.54
CA LYS A 99 19.15 -28.51 -18.32
C LYS A 99 18.83 -30.00 -18.39
N ASN A 100 17.85 -30.39 -19.21
CA ASN A 100 17.42 -31.78 -19.36
C ASN A 100 18.19 -32.54 -20.45
N GLY A 101 19.26 -31.95 -21.02
CA GLY A 101 20.11 -32.59 -22.03
C GLY A 101 19.47 -32.68 -23.44
N GLN A 102 18.22 -32.24 -23.61
CA GLN A 102 17.54 -32.17 -24.89
C GLN A 102 17.29 -30.70 -25.25
N HIS A 103 18.00 -30.20 -26.25
CA HIS A 103 17.81 -28.87 -26.81
C HIS A 103 16.50 -28.79 -27.63
N ASN A 104 15.36 -28.89 -26.96
CA ASN A 104 14.04 -28.80 -27.57
C ASN A 104 13.62 -27.32 -27.77
N TYR A 105 14.41 -26.59 -28.55
CA TYR A 105 14.10 -25.20 -28.92
C TYR A 105 12.77 -25.09 -29.67
N SER A 106 12.42 -26.08 -30.48
CA SER A 106 11.13 -26.17 -31.17
C SER A 106 9.95 -26.19 -30.20
N ALA A 107 10.01 -27.03 -29.16
CA ALA A 107 9.00 -27.05 -28.10
C ALA A 107 8.98 -25.74 -27.31
N ALA A 108 10.13 -25.17 -26.99
CA ALA A 108 10.22 -23.89 -26.27
C ALA A 108 9.60 -22.73 -27.06
N ILE A 109 9.82 -22.66 -28.38
CA ILE A 109 9.17 -21.68 -29.26
C ILE A 109 7.67 -21.91 -29.29
N LEU A 110 7.22 -23.15 -29.50
CA LEU A 110 5.79 -23.49 -29.58
C LEU A 110 5.05 -23.08 -28.31
N PHE A 111 5.54 -23.52 -27.14
CA PHE A 111 4.93 -23.16 -25.86
C PHE A 111 5.05 -21.67 -25.58
N GLY A 112 6.20 -21.04 -25.87
CA GLY A 112 6.38 -19.59 -25.72
C GLY A 112 5.35 -18.79 -26.50
N VAL A 113 5.12 -19.14 -27.77
CA VAL A 113 4.11 -18.47 -28.62
C VAL A 113 2.70 -18.71 -28.09
N ILE A 114 2.32 -19.96 -27.79
CA ILE A 114 0.98 -20.29 -27.29
C ILE A 114 0.67 -19.53 -26.00
N TYR A 115 1.57 -19.58 -25.02
CA TYR A 115 1.40 -18.85 -23.76
C TYR A 115 1.29 -17.35 -23.98
N THR A 116 2.10 -16.79 -24.89
CA THR A 116 2.05 -15.37 -25.21
C THR A 116 0.69 -14.97 -25.81
N VAL A 117 0.18 -15.75 -26.77
CA VAL A 117 -1.09 -15.48 -27.43
C VAL A 117 -2.25 -15.52 -26.43
N VAL A 118 -2.26 -16.47 -25.50
CA VAL A 118 -3.27 -16.56 -24.43
C VAL A 118 -3.13 -15.41 -23.41
N PHE A 119 -1.91 -14.94 -23.17
CA PHE A 119 -1.64 -13.87 -22.21
C PHE A 119 -2.04 -12.47 -22.72
N ILE A 120 -2.00 -12.23 -24.03
CA ILE A 120 -2.41 -10.94 -24.63
C ILE A 120 -3.86 -10.53 -24.26
N PRO A 121 -4.91 -11.35 -24.47
CA PRO A 121 -6.27 -10.97 -24.08
C PRO A 121 -6.40 -10.82 -22.55
N PHE A 122 -5.68 -11.61 -21.77
CA PHE A 122 -5.67 -11.48 -20.31
C PHE A 122 -5.09 -10.13 -19.84
N THR A 123 -3.95 -9.71 -20.42
CA THR A 123 -3.36 -8.40 -20.10
C THR A 123 -4.26 -7.24 -20.52
N PHE A 124 -4.95 -7.36 -21.66
CA PHE A 124 -5.94 -6.38 -22.08
C PHE A 124 -7.10 -6.27 -21.07
N MET A 125 -7.61 -7.40 -20.57
CA MET A 125 -8.65 -7.40 -19.53
C MET A 125 -8.18 -6.69 -18.25
N LEU A 126 -6.96 -6.97 -17.77
CA LEU A 126 -6.40 -6.29 -16.59
C LEU A 126 -6.28 -4.78 -16.79
N ASP A 127 -5.77 -4.34 -17.94
CA ASP A 127 -5.70 -2.92 -18.28
C ASP A 127 -7.11 -2.28 -18.35
N ARG A 128 -8.11 -3.01 -18.86
CA ARG A 128 -9.52 -2.58 -18.88
C ARG A 128 -10.12 -2.47 -17.47
N PHE A 129 -9.87 -3.44 -16.59
CA PHE A 129 -10.33 -3.38 -15.20
C PHE A 129 -9.67 -2.23 -14.43
N ALA A 130 -8.37 -2.01 -14.63
CA ALA A 130 -7.64 -0.91 -14.02
C ALA A 130 -8.20 0.45 -14.45
N TYR A 131 -8.49 0.60 -15.74
CA TYR A 131 -9.11 1.79 -16.31
C TYR A 131 -10.52 2.03 -15.75
N ASN A 132 -11.40 1.02 -15.74
CA ASN A 132 -12.75 1.14 -15.18
C ASN A 132 -12.73 1.49 -13.68
N ARG A 133 -11.80 0.90 -12.91
CA ARG A 133 -11.63 1.21 -11.49
C ARG A 133 -11.11 2.63 -11.27
N TRP A 134 -10.33 3.18 -12.20
CA TRP A 134 -9.90 4.56 -12.15
C TRP A 134 -11.04 5.51 -12.50
N GLN A 135 -11.84 5.22 -13.53
CA GLN A 135 -13.00 6.05 -13.92
C GLN A 135 -13.97 6.22 -12.75
N ARG A 136 -14.36 5.12 -12.09
CA ARG A 136 -15.22 5.16 -10.90
C ARG A 136 -14.64 6.04 -9.78
N ARG A 137 -13.31 6.05 -9.61
CA ARG A 137 -12.64 6.90 -8.62
C ARG A 137 -12.57 8.37 -9.07
N ALA A 138 -12.40 8.62 -10.36
CA ALA A 138 -12.39 9.96 -10.93
C ALA A 138 -13.78 10.63 -10.82
N GLU A 139 -14.86 9.88 -11.08
CA GLU A 139 -16.25 10.36 -10.91
C GLU A 139 -16.53 10.80 -9.47
N HIS A 140 -16.18 9.96 -8.47
CA HIS A 140 -16.33 10.31 -7.06
C HIS A 140 -15.41 11.45 -6.59
N GLN A 141 -14.34 11.74 -7.32
CA GLN A 141 -13.41 12.83 -7.00
C GLN A 141 -13.83 14.15 -7.68
N GLY A 142 -14.46 14.08 -8.86
CA GLY A 142 -15.06 15.21 -9.56
C GLY A 142 -16.40 15.69 -8.98
N GLN A 143 -17.14 14.82 -8.28
CA GLN A 143 -18.38 15.19 -7.58
C GLN A 143 -18.15 15.87 -6.21
N LYS A 144 -16.91 16.03 -5.74
CA LYS A 144 -16.68 16.83 -4.52
C LYS A 144 -16.95 18.29 -4.88
N PRO A 145 -18.01 18.95 -4.34
CA PRO A 145 -18.27 20.34 -4.63
C PRO A 145 -17.02 21.11 -4.20
N SER A 146 -16.46 21.89 -5.13
CA SER A 146 -15.37 22.81 -4.82
C SER A 146 -15.79 23.63 -3.61
N ALA A 147 -15.16 23.39 -2.47
CA ALA A 147 -15.45 24.12 -1.25
C ALA A 147 -15.24 25.61 -1.56
N LYS A 148 -16.36 26.34 -1.63
CA LYS A 148 -16.39 27.78 -1.86
C LYS A 148 -15.46 28.42 -0.84
N LYS A 149 -14.33 28.99 -1.31
CA LYS A 149 -13.51 29.88 -0.50
C LYS A 149 -14.41 31.04 -0.10
N ARG A 150 -14.73 31.13 1.20
CA ARG A 150 -15.22 32.35 1.85
C ARG A 150 -14.02 33.10 2.36
#